data_AF-A0A7B8MF95-F1
#
_entry.id   AF-A0A7B8MF95-F1
#
_cell.length_a   1.000
_cell.length_b   1.000
_cell.length_c   1.000
_cell.angle_alpha   90.00
_cell.angle_beta   90.00
_cell.angle_gamma   90.00
#
_symmetry.space_group_name_H-M   'P 1'
#
loop_
_entity.id
_entity.type
_entity.pdbx_description
1 polymer ?
#
loop_
_entity_poly.entity_id
_entity_poly.type
_entity_poly.pdbx_seq_one_letter_code
_entity_poly.pdbx_strand_id
1 'polypeptide(L)'
;MGNLNETEKWEENIYQLETSDPVLGGADGISNRAPRQLANRTKWLKKKTEEAAQSLAEHVRSRNHPDATLTAKGFTQLSSATNSTSETLAATPKAVKAAYDLAAGKAPASHTHPWSQITGVPAASLTAKGTVQLSSATDSQSETEAATPKAVKAAYDLAAGKAPVSHTHPWSQITGVPAASLTAKGTVQLSSAINSTSEILAATPKAVKAAYDLANGKQPADATLTALAGLATAADRLPYFTGADRAELATLTAIGRAIIAKGSIK
;
A
#
# COMPACT_ATOMS: atom_id res chain seq x y z
N MET A 1 8.70 -85.34 85.14
CA MET A 1 10.14 -85.11 84.93
C MET A 1 10.37 -83.61 84.91
N GLY A 2 11.41 -83.10 85.57
CA GLY A 2 11.75 -81.68 85.53
C GLY A 2 12.52 -81.34 84.25
N ASN A 3 12.11 -80.28 83.55
CA ASN A 3 12.84 -79.77 82.38
C ASN A 3 13.81 -78.66 82.81
N LEU A 4 14.94 -78.53 82.11
CA LEU A 4 15.81 -77.36 82.27
C LEU A 4 15.11 -76.14 81.64
N ASN A 5 15.07 -75.04 82.39
CA ASN A 5 14.51 -73.80 81.86
C ASN A 5 15.59 -73.07 81.04
N GLU A 6 15.41 -73.05 79.73
CA GLU A 6 16.33 -72.40 78.80
C GLU A 6 16.04 -70.90 78.71
N THR A 7 17.05 -70.07 78.96
CA THR A 7 16.98 -68.62 78.78
C THR A 7 17.76 -68.20 77.54
N GLU A 8 17.28 -67.17 76.86
CA GLU A 8 17.94 -66.63 75.68
C GLU A 8 19.11 -65.72 76.12
N LYS A 9 20.20 -66.35 76.52
CA LYS A 9 21.39 -65.67 77.00
C LYS A 9 22.62 -66.29 76.37
N TRP A 10 23.50 -65.43 75.87
CA TRP A 10 24.86 -65.85 75.56
C TRP A 10 25.63 -66.06 76.86
N GLU A 11 25.92 -67.32 77.18
CA GLU A 11 26.84 -67.64 78.27
C GLU A 11 28.27 -67.48 77.74
N GLU A 12 29.13 -66.71 78.39
CA GLU A 12 30.49 -66.47 77.88
C GLU A 12 31.40 -67.69 78.03
N ASN A 13 31.16 -68.51 79.08
CA ASN A 13 31.86 -69.76 79.34
C ASN A 13 30.86 -70.88 79.73
N ILE A 14 31.26 -72.14 79.53
CA ILE A 14 30.52 -73.31 80.01
C ILE A 14 31.27 -73.83 81.24
N TYR A 15 30.55 -73.99 82.35
CA TYR A 15 31.10 -74.50 83.59
C TYR A 15 31.58 -75.93 83.39
N GLN A 16 32.83 -76.20 83.75
CA GLN A 16 33.37 -77.54 83.82
C GLN A 16 33.10 -78.09 85.22
N LEU A 17 32.47 -79.25 85.33
CA LEU A 17 32.28 -79.90 86.62
C LEU A 17 33.65 -80.25 87.21
N GLU A 18 33.86 -79.84 88.45
CA GLU A 18 35.07 -80.15 89.19
C GLU A 18 34.88 -81.39 90.05
N THR A 19 35.96 -82.10 90.38
CA THR A 19 35.89 -83.33 91.19
C THR A 19 35.44 -83.08 92.64
N SER A 20 35.50 -81.83 93.10
CA SER A 20 35.02 -81.37 94.41
C SER A 20 33.53 -80.96 94.42
N ASP A 21 32.87 -80.91 93.27
CA ASP A 21 31.47 -80.47 93.20
C ASP A 21 30.50 -81.54 93.71
N PRO A 22 29.54 -81.20 94.57
CA PRO A 22 28.52 -82.14 95.01
C PRO A 22 27.55 -82.45 93.86
N VAL A 23 27.14 -83.72 93.74
CA VAL A 23 26.16 -84.18 92.73
C VAL A 23 24.76 -83.74 93.16
N LEU A 24 24.43 -82.48 92.87
CA LEU A 24 23.16 -81.85 93.18
C LEU A 24 22.35 -81.66 91.90
N GLY A 25 21.19 -82.30 91.85
CA GLY A 25 20.16 -82.08 90.83
C GLY A 25 19.25 -80.90 91.16
N GLY A 26 18.14 -80.79 90.43
CA GLY A 26 17.20 -79.68 90.57
C GLY A 26 17.55 -78.48 89.67
N ALA A 27 16.68 -77.46 89.67
CA ALA A 27 16.75 -76.34 88.73
C ALA A 27 18.07 -75.55 88.82
N ASP A 28 18.67 -75.48 90.02
CA ASP A 28 19.90 -74.75 90.33
C ASP A 28 21.05 -75.67 90.82
N GLY A 29 20.90 -76.98 90.64
CA GLY A 29 21.93 -77.95 90.99
C GLY A 29 23.20 -77.80 90.13
N ILE A 30 24.38 -77.99 90.75
CA ILE A 30 25.69 -77.81 90.09
C ILE A 30 25.83 -78.74 88.88
N SER A 31 25.33 -79.97 88.97
CA SER A 31 25.33 -80.96 87.87
C SER A 31 24.58 -80.49 86.62
N ASN A 32 23.58 -79.61 86.78
CA ASN A 32 22.75 -79.10 85.69
C ASN A 32 23.26 -77.76 85.11
N ARG A 33 24.34 -77.19 85.67
CA ARG A 33 24.86 -75.88 85.28
C ARG A 33 25.39 -75.87 83.84
N ALA A 34 26.26 -76.81 83.49
CA ALA A 34 26.87 -76.89 82.15
C ALA A 34 25.84 -77.20 81.05
N PRO A 35 24.93 -78.19 81.22
CA PRO A 35 23.84 -78.43 80.28
C PRO A 35 22.92 -77.22 80.10
N ARG A 36 22.57 -76.52 81.19
CA ARG A 36 21.75 -75.29 81.14
C ARG A 36 22.45 -74.19 80.34
N GLN A 37 23.75 -73.98 80.54
CA GLN A 37 24.50 -72.96 79.81
C GLN A 37 24.62 -73.25 78.31
N LEU A 38 24.83 -74.51 77.94
CA LEU A 38 24.81 -74.97 76.55
C LEU A 38 23.43 -74.77 75.90
N ALA A 39 22.37 -75.12 76.61
CA ALA A 39 21.00 -74.93 76.14
C ALA A 39 20.68 -73.43 75.95
N ASN A 40 21.09 -72.57 76.88
CA ASN A 40 20.95 -71.11 76.77
C ASN A 40 21.65 -70.54 75.52
N ARG A 41 22.91 -70.95 75.26
CA ARG A 41 23.66 -70.56 74.05
C ARG A 41 22.98 -71.03 72.77
N THR A 42 22.52 -72.28 72.74
CA THR A 42 21.86 -72.87 71.58
C THR A 42 20.56 -72.13 71.28
N LYS A 43 19.78 -71.80 72.32
CA LYS A 43 18.57 -70.99 72.20
C LYS A 43 18.86 -69.56 71.70
N TRP A 44 19.92 -68.92 72.21
CA TRP A 44 20.37 -67.61 71.73
C TRP A 44 20.82 -67.63 70.25
N LEU A 45 21.63 -68.64 69.85
CA LEU A 45 22.07 -68.81 68.46
C LEU A 45 20.89 -69.07 67.52
N LYS A 46 19.94 -69.91 67.94
CA LYS A 46 18.70 -70.16 67.21
C LYS A 46 17.92 -68.86 67.01
N LYS A 47 17.69 -68.08 68.07
CA LYS A 47 17.02 -66.76 67.97
C LYS A 47 17.78 -65.81 67.04
N LYS A 48 19.11 -65.71 67.14
CA LYS A 48 19.92 -64.86 66.24
C LYS A 48 19.83 -65.29 64.79
N THR A 49 19.76 -66.58 64.53
CA THR A 49 19.60 -67.12 63.18
C THR A 49 18.20 -66.82 62.63
N GLU A 50 17.17 -66.94 63.46
CA GLU A 50 15.79 -66.58 63.12
C GLU A 50 15.64 -65.07 62.86
N GLU A 51 16.25 -64.23 63.71
CA GLU A 51 16.30 -62.76 63.52
C GLU A 51 17.02 -62.38 62.22
N ALA A 52 18.14 -63.02 61.91
CA ALA A 52 18.86 -62.79 60.65
C ALA A 52 18.04 -63.25 59.42
N ALA A 53 17.36 -64.39 59.52
CA ALA A 53 16.47 -64.87 58.47
C ALA A 53 15.28 -63.93 58.26
N GLN A 54 14.70 -63.40 59.34
CA GLN A 54 13.63 -62.39 59.29
C GLN A 54 14.12 -61.09 58.65
N SER A 55 15.28 -60.57 59.08
CA SER A 55 15.87 -59.35 58.51
C SER A 55 16.18 -59.50 57.01
N LEU A 56 16.67 -60.67 56.59
CA LEU A 56 16.88 -60.96 55.17
C LEU A 56 15.56 -61.03 54.40
N ALA A 57 14.54 -61.67 54.96
CA ALA A 57 13.22 -61.73 54.35
C ALA A 57 12.57 -60.34 54.21
N GLU A 58 12.73 -59.47 55.21
CA GLU A 58 12.30 -58.07 55.17
C GLU A 58 13.05 -57.28 54.10
N HIS A 59 14.38 -57.44 54.01
CA HIS A 59 15.20 -56.80 52.98
C HIS A 59 14.83 -57.25 51.55
N VAL A 60 14.57 -58.55 51.36
CA VAL A 60 14.11 -59.06 50.05
C VAL A 60 12.75 -58.45 49.69
N ARG A 61 11.82 -58.38 50.66
CA ARG A 61 10.51 -57.79 50.44
C ARG A 61 10.58 -56.29 50.11
N SER A 62 11.50 -55.52 50.72
CA SER A 62 11.68 -54.10 50.38
C SER A 62 12.27 -53.87 48.99
N ARG A 63 12.95 -54.88 48.41
CA ARG A 63 13.51 -54.83 47.05
C ARG A 63 12.59 -55.39 45.97
N ASN A 64 11.50 -56.08 46.34
CA ASN A 64 10.55 -56.65 45.39
C ASN A 64 9.40 -55.67 45.12
N HIS A 65 9.71 -54.55 44.46
CA HIS A 65 8.72 -53.56 44.05
C HIS A 65 8.39 -53.77 42.56
N PRO A 66 7.11 -53.75 42.17
CA PRO A 66 6.73 -53.77 40.75
C PRO A 66 7.26 -52.54 39.98
N ASP A 67 7.25 -52.64 38.66
CA ASP A 67 7.56 -51.52 37.77
C ASP A 67 6.56 -50.36 38.00
N ALA A 68 7.03 -49.13 37.81
CA ALA A 68 6.18 -47.96 37.92
C ALA A 68 5.19 -47.90 36.74
N THR A 69 4.00 -47.38 37.01
CA THR A 69 3.00 -47.08 35.99
C THR A 69 2.58 -45.62 36.12
N LEU A 70 1.71 -45.15 35.21
CA LEU A 70 1.17 -43.79 35.30
C LEU A 70 0.34 -43.55 36.57
N THR A 71 -0.13 -44.60 37.24
CA THR A 71 -1.04 -44.51 38.39
C THR A 71 -0.50 -45.18 39.66
N ALA A 72 0.57 -45.97 39.56
CA ALA A 72 1.18 -46.67 40.68
C ALA A 72 2.70 -46.43 40.71
N LYS A 73 3.24 -46.19 41.92
CA LYS A 73 4.67 -46.02 42.13
C LYS A 73 5.40 -47.36 41.93
N GLY A 74 6.63 -47.32 41.44
CA GLY A 74 7.46 -48.51 41.21
C GLY A 74 8.85 -48.17 40.66
N PHE A 75 9.58 -49.19 40.19
CA PHE A 75 10.87 -48.98 39.52
C PHE A 75 10.69 -48.67 38.03
N THR A 76 11.54 -47.81 37.46
CA THR A 76 11.55 -47.51 36.02
C THR A 76 12.97 -47.58 35.48
N GLN A 77 13.11 -48.04 34.25
CA GLN A 77 14.36 -47.98 33.51
C GLN A 77 14.47 -46.63 32.79
N LEU A 78 15.69 -46.15 32.62
CA LEU A 78 15.96 -44.84 32.01
C LEU A 78 16.39 -45.01 30.55
N SER A 79 15.87 -44.15 29.67
CA SER A 79 16.26 -44.09 28.27
C SER A 79 16.78 -42.72 27.87
N SER A 80 17.82 -42.70 27.04
CA SER A 80 18.37 -41.49 26.41
C SER A 80 17.89 -41.29 24.97
N ALA A 81 16.97 -42.12 24.46
CA ALA A 81 16.40 -41.94 23.13
C ALA A 81 15.44 -40.74 23.11
N THR A 82 15.49 -39.92 22.05
CA THR A 82 14.66 -38.72 21.88
C THR A 82 13.37 -38.96 21.09
N ASN A 83 13.18 -40.18 20.60
CA ASN A 83 12.04 -40.62 19.79
C ASN A 83 11.45 -41.94 20.31
N SER A 84 11.68 -42.27 21.58
CA SER A 84 11.16 -43.52 22.16
C SER A 84 9.64 -43.48 22.22
N THR A 85 9.00 -44.56 21.79
CA THR A 85 7.56 -44.81 21.94
C THR A 85 7.27 -45.73 23.14
N SER A 86 8.27 -46.00 23.99
CA SER A 86 8.11 -46.89 25.14
C SER A 86 7.36 -46.18 26.27
N GLU A 87 6.33 -46.85 26.80
CA GLU A 87 5.56 -46.38 27.96
C GLU A 87 6.13 -46.88 29.30
N THR A 88 7.16 -47.73 29.27
CA THR A 88 7.78 -48.36 30.46
C THR A 88 9.15 -47.77 30.82
N LEU A 89 9.67 -46.87 29.98
CA LEU A 89 10.96 -46.22 30.17
C LEU A 89 10.77 -44.74 30.46
N ALA A 90 11.47 -44.21 31.47
CA ALA A 90 11.49 -42.79 31.75
C ALA A 90 12.60 -42.09 30.93
N ALA A 91 12.30 -40.88 30.46
CA ALA A 91 13.27 -40.06 29.73
C ALA A 91 14.35 -39.52 30.68
N THR A 92 15.62 -39.62 30.26
CA THR A 92 16.74 -38.99 30.97
C THR A 92 16.81 -37.48 30.69
N PRO A 93 17.44 -36.68 31.57
CA PRO A 93 17.75 -35.27 31.28
C PRO A 93 18.52 -35.08 29.96
N LYS A 94 19.35 -36.07 29.57
CA LYS A 94 20.07 -36.09 28.30
C LYS A 94 19.12 -36.14 27.09
N ALA A 95 18.11 -37.03 27.12
CA ALA A 95 17.10 -37.10 26.06
C ALA A 95 16.31 -35.80 25.96
N VAL A 96 15.86 -35.27 27.11
CA VAL A 96 15.09 -34.00 27.15
C VAL A 96 15.91 -32.86 26.58
N LYS A 97 17.18 -32.73 26.98
CA LYS A 97 18.07 -31.69 26.45
C LYS A 97 18.31 -31.83 24.95
N ALA A 98 18.57 -33.05 24.47
CA ALA A 98 18.78 -33.28 23.05
C ALA A 98 17.53 -32.97 22.20
N ALA A 99 16.33 -33.32 22.69
CA ALA A 99 15.08 -32.96 22.02
C ALA A 99 14.85 -31.45 22.01
N TYR A 100 15.15 -30.77 23.12
CA TYR A 100 15.07 -29.31 23.21
C TYR A 100 16.04 -28.62 22.25
N ASP A 101 17.31 -29.03 22.23
CA ASP A 101 18.32 -28.46 21.33
C ASP A 101 17.96 -28.69 19.85
N LEU A 102 17.41 -29.87 19.52
CA LEU A 102 16.91 -30.15 18.17
C LEU A 102 15.74 -29.21 17.81
N ALA A 103 14.77 -29.02 18.71
CA ALA A 103 13.65 -28.11 18.48
C ALA A 103 14.12 -26.66 18.32
N ALA A 104 15.03 -26.20 19.20
CA ALA A 104 15.63 -24.87 19.13
C ALA A 104 16.44 -24.67 17.84
N GLY A 105 17.13 -25.69 17.34
CA GLY A 105 17.88 -25.63 16.08
C GLY A 105 16.99 -25.69 14.82
N LYS A 106 15.76 -26.22 14.92
CA LYS A 106 14.81 -26.34 13.81
C LYS A 106 13.94 -25.11 13.61
N ALA A 107 13.78 -24.28 14.64
CA ALA A 107 13.11 -23.00 14.57
C ALA A 107 14.16 -21.87 14.66
N PRO A 108 14.87 -21.54 13.57
CA PRO A 108 15.67 -20.33 13.59
C PRO A 108 14.72 -19.15 13.88
N ALA A 109 15.17 -18.19 14.68
CA ALA A 109 14.38 -16.99 15.01
C ALA A 109 13.90 -16.22 13.74
N SER A 110 14.55 -16.49 12.60
CA SER A 110 14.10 -16.09 11.28
C SER A 110 14.22 -17.27 10.31
N HIS A 111 13.12 -17.63 9.64
CA HIS A 111 13.13 -18.54 8.50
C HIS A 111 12.48 -17.85 7.29
N THR A 112 12.75 -18.38 6.10
CA THR A 112 12.22 -17.87 4.84
C THR A 112 11.33 -18.92 4.18
N HIS A 113 10.22 -18.50 3.59
CA HIS A 113 9.42 -19.33 2.69
C HIS A 113 9.68 -18.93 1.23
N PRO A 114 9.89 -19.89 0.31
CA PRO A 114 9.71 -19.64 -1.11
C PRO A 114 8.30 -19.10 -1.36
N TRP A 115 8.17 -18.10 -2.22
CA TRP A 115 6.87 -17.51 -2.54
C TRP A 115 5.84 -18.54 -3.01
N SER A 116 6.29 -19.58 -3.73
CA SER A 116 5.44 -20.68 -4.21
C SER A 116 4.80 -21.53 -3.11
N GLN A 117 5.31 -21.48 -1.88
CA GLN A 117 4.74 -22.19 -0.73
C GLN A 117 3.74 -21.32 0.06
N ILE A 118 3.61 -20.03 -0.28
CA ILE A 118 2.69 -19.11 0.38
C ILE A 118 1.34 -19.19 -0.33
N THR A 119 0.38 -19.88 0.28
CA THR A 119 -0.99 -20.01 -0.23
C THR A 119 -1.95 -19.08 0.51
N GLY A 120 -3.02 -18.63 -0.16
CA GLY A 120 -4.09 -17.85 0.47
C GLY A 120 -3.83 -16.35 0.55
N VAL A 121 -2.87 -15.81 -0.21
CA VAL A 121 -2.73 -14.36 -0.38
C VAL A 121 -3.87 -13.87 -1.28
N PRO A 122 -4.78 -13.00 -0.80
CA PRO A 122 -5.90 -12.53 -1.60
C PRO A 122 -5.43 -11.62 -2.74
N ALA A 123 -6.30 -11.40 -3.71
CA ALA A 123 -6.14 -10.29 -4.65
C ALA A 123 -6.25 -8.96 -3.89
N ALA A 124 -5.44 -7.97 -4.26
CA ALA A 124 -5.57 -6.64 -3.66
C ALA A 124 -6.87 -5.96 -4.11
N SER A 125 -7.40 -5.10 -3.26
CA SER A 125 -8.53 -4.23 -3.56
C SER A 125 -8.28 -2.84 -2.97
N LEU A 126 -9.23 -1.91 -3.19
CA LEU A 126 -9.18 -0.59 -2.58
C LEU A 126 -9.28 -0.62 -1.04
N THR A 127 -9.70 -1.74 -0.45
CA THR A 127 -9.91 -1.91 0.99
C THR A 127 -9.06 -3.00 1.62
N ALA A 128 -8.40 -3.86 0.82
CA ALA A 128 -7.61 -4.98 1.29
C ALA A 128 -6.27 -5.09 0.56
N LYS A 129 -5.19 -5.34 1.31
CA LYS A 129 -3.86 -5.61 0.74
C LYS A 129 -3.84 -7.02 0.13
N GLY A 130 -3.12 -7.20 -0.97
CA GLY A 130 -3.02 -8.48 -1.66
C GLY A 130 -2.04 -8.46 -2.84
N THR A 131 -2.17 -9.43 -3.74
CA THR A 131 -1.42 -9.49 -5.00
C THR A 131 -2.17 -8.80 -6.13
N VAL A 132 -1.43 -8.23 -7.09
CA VAL A 132 -1.97 -7.51 -8.26
C VAL A 132 -1.25 -7.99 -9.51
N GLN A 133 -1.99 -8.19 -10.60
CA GLN A 133 -1.40 -8.45 -11.91
C GLN A 133 -1.05 -7.14 -12.62
N LEU A 134 0.08 -7.11 -13.33
CA LEU A 134 0.53 -5.92 -14.04
C LEU A 134 0.07 -5.94 -15.51
N SER A 135 -0.39 -4.80 -16.01
CA SER A 135 -0.88 -4.65 -17.39
C SER A 135 -0.12 -3.57 -18.15
N SER A 136 0.16 -3.84 -19.43
CA SER A 136 0.80 -2.89 -20.34
C SER A 136 -0.16 -2.30 -21.38
N ALA A 137 -1.46 -2.59 -21.29
CA ALA A 137 -2.47 -2.01 -22.16
C ALA A 137 -2.70 -0.53 -21.83
N THR A 138 -2.96 0.30 -22.85
CA THR A 138 -3.21 1.74 -22.70
C THR A 138 -4.70 2.10 -22.63
N ASP A 139 -5.56 1.10 -22.83
CA ASP A 139 -7.02 1.20 -22.92
C ASP A 139 -7.75 0.23 -21.96
N SER A 140 -7.00 -0.42 -21.06
CA SER A 140 -7.57 -1.37 -20.09
C SER A 140 -8.62 -0.69 -19.21
N GLN A 141 -9.75 -1.36 -19.05
CA GLN A 141 -10.83 -1.00 -18.12
C GLN A 141 -10.78 -1.83 -16.84
N SER A 142 -9.74 -2.65 -16.64
CA SER A 142 -9.62 -3.51 -15.48
C SER A 142 -9.35 -2.70 -14.21
N GLU A 143 -10.14 -2.95 -13.17
CA GLU A 143 -9.91 -2.41 -11.82
C GLU A 143 -9.03 -3.31 -10.94
N THR A 144 -8.64 -4.49 -11.44
CA THR A 144 -7.86 -5.50 -10.69
C THR A 144 -6.42 -5.62 -11.16
N GLU A 145 -6.03 -4.87 -12.19
CA GLU A 145 -4.68 -4.81 -12.72
C GLU A 145 -4.04 -3.46 -12.43
N ALA A 146 -2.73 -3.44 -12.19
CA ALA A 146 -1.97 -2.20 -12.09
C ALA A 146 -1.28 -1.88 -13.41
N ALA A 147 -1.36 -0.62 -13.83
CA ALA A 147 -0.68 -0.13 -15.02
C ALA A 147 0.84 -0.16 -14.84
N THR A 148 1.55 -0.71 -15.83
CA THR A 148 3.01 -0.65 -15.88
C THR A 148 3.51 0.73 -16.31
N PRO A 149 4.77 1.10 -16.00
CA PRO A 149 5.38 2.30 -16.56
C PRO A 149 5.35 2.35 -18.10
N LYS A 150 5.37 1.18 -18.76
CA LYS A 150 5.23 1.07 -20.22
C LYS A 150 3.87 1.56 -20.70
N ALA A 151 2.77 1.13 -20.07
CA ALA A 151 1.43 1.61 -20.39
C ALA A 151 1.31 3.13 -20.17
N VAL A 152 1.77 3.61 -19.01
CA VAL A 152 1.71 5.03 -18.66
C VAL A 152 2.47 5.88 -19.66
N LYS A 153 3.69 5.46 -20.04
CA LYS A 153 4.47 6.20 -21.04
C LYS A 153 3.82 6.17 -22.42
N ALA A 154 3.28 5.04 -22.86
CA ALA A 154 2.59 4.96 -24.15
C ALA A 154 1.34 5.86 -24.19
N ALA A 155 0.56 5.90 -23.11
CA ALA A 155 -0.58 6.82 -22.99
C ALA A 155 -0.15 8.29 -22.98
N TYR A 156 0.94 8.62 -22.27
CA TYR A 156 1.51 9.96 -22.24
C TYR A 156 2.01 10.41 -23.63
N ASP A 157 2.78 9.56 -24.31
CA ASP A 157 3.30 9.85 -25.65
C ASP A 157 2.14 10.04 -26.66
N LEU A 158 1.09 9.22 -26.55
CA LEU A 158 -0.11 9.36 -27.38
C LEU A 158 -0.82 10.70 -27.13
N ALA A 159 -0.99 11.09 -25.86
CA ALA A 159 -1.58 12.38 -25.50
C ALA A 159 -0.74 13.56 -26.01
N ALA A 160 0.58 13.49 -25.83
CA ALA A 160 1.52 14.50 -26.32
C ALA A 160 1.48 14.62 -27.85
N GLY A 161 1.33 13.51 -28.58
CA GLY A 161 1.20 13.51 -30.04
C GLY A 161 -0.13 14.06 -30.56
N LYS A 162 -1.21 13.97 -29.77
CA LYS A 162 -2.55 14.48 -30.15
C LYS A 162 -2.72 15.98 -29.87
N ALA A 163 -1.94 16.54 -28.96
CA ALA A 163 -1.96 17.95 -28.61
C ALA A 163 -0.58 18.62 -28.83
N PRO A 164 -0.08 18.70 -30.08
CA PRO A 164 1.14 19.46 -30.33
C PRO A 164 0.90 20.93 -29.94
N VAL A 165 1.90 21.52 -29.29
CA VAL A 165 1.88 22.92 -28.80
C VAL A 165 1.57 23.92 -29.93
N SER A 166 1.85 23.54 -31.18
CA SER A 166 1.40 24.24 -32.38
C SER A 166 0.69 23.26 -33.31
N HIS A 167 -0.52 23.62 -33.73
CA HIS A 167 -1.29 22.92 -34.76
C HIS A 167 -1.97 23.94 -35.67
N THR A 168 -2.34 23.49 -36.86
CA THR A 168 -3.09 24.29 -37.85
C THR A 168 -4.46 23.70 -38.05
N HIS A 169 -5.50 24.54 -38.10
CA HIS A 169 -6.83 24.14 -38.55
C HIS A 169 -7.02 24.55 -40.02
N PRO A 170 -7.51 23.63 -40.88
CA PRO A 170 -8.08 24.05 -42.16
C PRO A 170 -9.19 25.07 -41.90
N TRP A 171 -9.17 26.20 -42.61
CA TRP A 171 -10.17 27.26 -42.44
C TRP A 171 -11.60 26.73 -42.60
N SER A 172 -11.82 25.74 -43.47
CA SER A 172 -13.11 25.07 -43.70
C SER A 172 -13.67 24.32 -42.48
N GLN A 173 -12.85 23.99 -41.50
CA GLN A 173 -13.25 23.28 -40.27
C GLN A 173 -13.52 24.23 -39.10
N ILE A 174 -13.20 25.52 -39.25
CA ILE A 174 -13.45 26.52 -38.22
C ILE A 174 -14.91 26.98 -38.35
N THR A 175 -15.75 26.56 -37.40
CA THR A 175 -17.15 26.96 -37.32
C THR A 175 -17.36 27.99 -36.19
N GLY A 176 -18.44 28.78 -36.28
CA GLY A 176 -18.78 29.74 -35.22
C GLY A 176 -17.96 31.03 -35.22
N VAL A 177 -17.24 31.36 -36.29
CA VAL A 177 -16.63 32.70 -36.45
C VAL A 177 -17.76 33.69 -36.76
N PRO A 178 -18.05 34.68 -35.89
CA PRO A 178 -19.14 35.62 -36.12
C PRO A 178 -18.84 36.55 -37.29
N ALA A 179 -19.86 37.25 -37.78
CA ALA A 179 -19.66 38.39 -38.67
C ALA A 179 -18.90 39.50 -37.90
N ALA A 180 -17.97 40.17 -38.58
CA ALA A 180 -17.28 41.30 -37.95
C ALA A 180 -18.25 42.49 -37.75
N SER A 181 -17.97 43.30 -36.74
CA SER A 181 -18.66 44.56 -36.47
C SER A 181 -17.64 45.65 -36.16
N LEU A 182 -18.12 46.87 -35.92
CA LEU A 182 -17.27 47.98 -35.47
C LEU A 182 -16.63 47.74 -34.10
N THR A 183 -17.14 46.77 -33.33
CA THR A 183 -16.69 46.49 -31.95
C THR A 183 -16.21 45.05 -31.75
N ALA A 184 -16.41 44.16 -32.73
CA ALA A 184 -16.03 42.75 -32.64
C ALA A 184 -15.34 42.26 -33.92
N LYS A 185 -14.26 41.50 -33.76
CA LYS A 185 -13.56 40.85 -34.88
C LYS A 185 -14.40 39.67 -35.40
N GLY A 186 -14.35 39.43 -36.71
CA GLY A 186 -15.10 38.36 -37.36
C GLY A 186 -14.80 38.24 -38.85
N THR A 187 -15.64 37.49 -39.57
CA THR A 187 -15.57 37.39 -41.04
C THR A 187 -16.35 38.52 -41.71
N VAL A 188 -15.90 38.96 -42.88
CA VAL A 188 -16.55 40.01 -43.68
C VAL A 188 -16.63 39.55 -45.12
N GLN A 189 -17.79 39.72 -45.74
CA GLN A 189 -17.97 39.50 -47.16
C GLN A 189 -17.72 40.81 -47.92
N LEU A 190 -16.99 40.72 -49.03
CA LEU A 190 -16.63 41.89 -49.85
C LEU A 190 -17.72 42.21 -50.88
N SER A 191 -17.98 43.50 -51.10
CA SER A 191 -18.91 43.99 -52.13
C SER A 191 -18.27 45.04 -53.02
N SER A 192 -18.51 44.96 -54.33
CA SER A 192 -18.06 45.95 -55.31
C SER A 192 -19.18 46.89 -55.79
N ALA A 193 -20.32 46.90 -55.10
CA ALA A 193 -21.41 47.84 -55.38
C ALA A 193 -21.08 49.24 -54.81
N ILE A 194 -21.35 50.29 -55.58
CA ILE A 194 -21.14 51.70 -55.17
C ILE A 194 -22.37 52.35 -54.53
N ASN A 195 -23.45 51.59 -54.41
CA ASN A 195 -24.74 52.00 -53.85
C ASN A 195 -25.25 51.04 -52.77
N SER A 196 -24.35 50.23 -52.19
CA SER A 196 -24.74 49.29 -51.13
C SER A 196 -25.11 50.05 -49.86
N THR A 197 -26.20 49.65 -49.21
CA THR A 197 -26.62 50.12 -47.88
C THR A 197 -26.25 49.12 -46.77
N SER A 198 -25.48 48.08 -47.10
CA SER A 198 -25.14 47.03 -46.13
C SER A 198 -24.09 47.52 -45.12
N GLU A 199 -24.36 47.28 -43.83
CA GLU A 199 -23.42 47.57 -42.74
C GLU A 199 -22.47 46.41 -42.42
N ILE A 200 -22.65 45.25 -43.07
CA ILE A 200 -21.89 44.01 -42.80
C ILE A 200 -20.97 43.59 -43.95
N LEU A 201 -21.00 44.32 -45.06
CA LEU A 201 -20.15 44.09 -46.23
C LEU A 201 -19.05 45.16 -46.29
N ALA A 202 -17.81 44.76 -46.57
CA ALA A 202 -16.75 45.73 -46.84
C ALA A 202 -16.69 46.07 -48.33
N ALA A 203 -16.55 47.37 -48.62
CA ALA A 203 -16.34 47.84 -49.99
C ALA A 203 -14.98 47.37 -50.53
N THR A 204 -14.96 46.86 -51.76
CA THR A 204 -13.69 46.55 -52.45
C THR A 204 -12.99 47.84 -52.90
N PRO A 205 -11.66 47.79 -53.13
CA PRO A 205 -10.95 48.89 -53.78
C PRO A 205 -11.58 49.32 -55.11
N LYS A 206 -12.19 48.37 -55.84
CA LYS A 206 -12.94 48.65 -57.07
C LYS A 206 -14.18 49.52 -56.81
N ALA A 207 -14.98 49.21 -55.80
CA ALA A 207 -16.13 50.01 -55.41
C ALA A 207 -15.72 51.42 -54.98
N VAL A 208 -14.71 51.53 -54.12
CA VAL A 208 -14.21 52.82 -53.63
C VAL A 208 -13.69 53.67 -54.79
N LYS A 209 -12.89 53.09 -55.69
CA LYS A 209 -12.39 53.80 -56.87
C LYS A 209 -13.53 54.26 -57.78
N ALA A 210 -14.51 53.41 -58.06
CA ALA A 210 -15.65 53.77 -58.90
C ALA A 210 -16.49 54.90 -58.28
N ALA A 211 -16.71 54.88 -56.96
CA ALA A 211 -17.40 55.97 -56.27
C ALA A 211 -16.60 57.29 -56.30
N TYR A 212 -15.27 57.21 -56.11
CA TYR A 212 -14.37 58.36 -56.17
C TYR A 212 -14.34 58.98 -57.58
N ASP A 213 -14.15 58.17 -58.61
CA ASP A 213 -14.15 58.62 -60.01
C ASP A 213 -15.51 59.26 -60.39
N LEU A 214 -16.62 58.66 -59.94
CA LEU A 214 -17.96 59.20 -60.14
C LEU A 214 -18.13 60.57 -59.47
N ALA A 215 -17.60 60.76 -58.27
CA ALA A 215 -17.66 62.03 -57.55
C ALA A 215 -16.82 63.13 -58.23
N ASN A 216 -15.58 62.81 -58.62
CA ASN A 216 -14.72 63.74 -59.36
C ASN A 216 -15.32 64.14 -60.72
N GLY A 217 -16.12 63.27 -61.35
CA GLY A 217 -16.79 63.55 -62.62
C GLY A 217 -18.06 64.41 -62.53
N LYS A 218 -18.57 64.77 -61.34
CA LYS A 218 -19.86 65.49 -61.20
C LYS A 218 -19.78 66.99 -61.52
N GLN A 219 -18.75 67.71 -61.07
CA GLN A 219 -18.62 69.14 -61.37
C GLN A 219 -18.49 69.40 -62.89
N PRO A 220 -17.68 68.64 -63.66
CA PRO A 220 -17.64 68.78 -65.11
C PRO A 220 -18.93 68.43 -65.85
N ALA A 221 -19.85 67.68 -65.23
CA ALA A 221 -21.13 67.30 -65.84
C ALA A 221 -22.22 68.37 -65.67
N ASP A 222 -22.04 69.33 -64.77
CA ASP A 222 -22.90 70.50 -64.64
C ASP A 222 -22.26 71.69 -65.35
N ALA A 223 -22.80 72.04 -66.52
CA ALA A 223 -22.22 73.04 -67.40
C ALA A 223 -22.33 74.46 -66.82
N THR A 224 -23.37 74.74 -66.03
CA THR A 224 -23.55 76.01 -65.31
C THR A 224 -22.51 76.17 -64.20
N LEU A 225 -22.30 75.13 -63.38
CA LEU A 225 -21.28 75.16 -62.32
C LEU A 225 -19.86 75.24 -62.91
N THR A 226 -19.62 74.54 -64.03
CA THR A 226 -18.35 74.63 -64.77
C THR A 226 -18.10 76.05 -65.27
N ALA A 227 -19.12 76.70 -65.84
CA ALA A 227 -19.01 78.08 -66.30
C ALA A 227 -18.70 79.07 -65.17
N LEU A 228 -19.32 78.90 -63.99
CA LEU A 228 -19.02 79.73 -62.82
C LEU A 228 -17.64 79.46 -62.24
N ALA A 229 -17.26 78.18 -62.10
CA ALA A 229 -15.96 77.79 -61.53
C ALA A 229 -14.78 78.24 -62.42
N GLY A 230 -15.01 78.42 -63.72
CA GLY A 230 -14.02 78.95 -64.67
C GLY A 230 -13.81 80.46 -64.61
N LEU A 231 -14.61 81.21 -63.85
CA LEU A 231 -14.46 82.67 -63.73
C LEU A 231 -13.25 83.03 -62.87
N ALA A 232 -12.37 83.89 -63.39
CA ALA A 232 -11.23 84.40 -62.64
C ALA A 232 -11.69 85.34 -61.50
N THR A 233 -11.59 84.88 -60.25
CA THR A 233 -12.00 85.68 -59.10
C THR A 233 -11.17 86.97 -59.01
N ALA A 234 -11.86 88.10 -58.82
CA ALA A 234 -11.23 89.39 -58.62
C ALA A 234 -12.12 90.28 -57.75
N ALA A 235 -11.50 91.20 -57.01
CA ALA A 235 -12.24 92.20 -56.25
C ALA A 235 -13.15 93.02 -57.19
N ASP A 236 -14.27 93.48 -56.65
CA ASP A 236 -15.21 94.35 -57.36
C ASP A 236 -15.81 93.76 -58.66
N ARG A 237 -15.82 92.43 -58.79
CA ARG A 237 -16.46 91.71 -59.90
C ARG A 237 -17.69 90.93 -59.45
N LEU A 238 -18.74 90.92 -60.28
CA LEU A 238 -19.96 90.14 -60.05
C LEU A 238 -20.15 89.13 -61.19
N PRO A 239 -20.24 87.81 -60.89
CA PRO A 239 -20.68 86.81 -61.85
C PRO A 239 -22.10 87.07 -62.34
N TYR A 240 -22.32 86.99 -63.65
CA TYR A 240 -23.65 87.00 -64.25
C TYR A 240 -23.68 86.05 -65.45
N PHE A 241 -24.88 85.60 -65.83
CA PHE A 241 -25.05 84.71 -66.97
C PHE A 241 -25.25 85.50 -68.27
N THR A 242 -24.49 85.15 -69.30
CA THR A 242 -24.62 85.71 -70.65
C THR A 242 -25.42 84.79 -71.59
N GLY A 243 -25.74 83.58 -71.11
CA GLY A 243 -26.56 82.59 -71.80
C GLY A 243 -26.66 81.30 -70.96
N ALA A 244 -27.35 80.29 -71.48
CA ALA A 244 -27.36 78.97 -70.85
C ALA A 244 -25.92 78.44 -70.73
N ASP A 245 -25.53 78.02 -69.52
CA ASP A 245 -24.20 77.48 -69.21
C ASP A 245 -23.02 78.40 -69.59
N ARG A 246 -23.24 79.72 -69.56
CA ARG A 246 -22.20 80.72 -69.79
C ARG A 246 -22.29 81.82 -68.74
N ALA A 247 -21.19 82.02 -68.03
CA ALA A 247 -21.06 83.09 -67.06
C ALA A 247 -19.89 84.00 -67.42
N GLU A 248 -20.03 85.28 -67.10
CA GLU A 248 -18.98 86.29 -67.22
C GLU A 248 -18.96 87.17 -65.95
N LEU A 249 -17.93 88.01 -65.83
CA LEU A 249 -17.76 88.93 -64.70
C LEU A 249 -18.02 90.37 -65.12
N ALA A 250 -19.05 90.97 -64.55
CA ALA A 250 -19.28 92.41 -64.66
C ALA A 250 -18.42 93.17 -63.65
N THR A 251 -17.81 94.27 -64.06
CA THR A 251 -17.11 95.19 -63.15
C THR A 251 -18.14 96.02 -62.40
N LEU A 252 -18.20 95.89 -61.07
CA LEU A 252 -19.03 96.73 -60.23
C LEU A 252 -18.33 98.05 -59.97
N THR A 253 -18.99 99.16 -60.30
CA THR A 253 -18.56 100.49 -59.88
C THR A 253 -18.68 100.64 -58.36
N ALA A 254 -18.00 101.64 -57.78
CA ALA A 254 -18.14 101.94 -56.34
C ALA A 254 -19.60 102.17 -55.94
N ILE A 255 -20.38 102.85 -56.79
CA ILE A 255 -21.83 103.06 -56.59
C ILE A 255 -22.58 101.73 -56.68
N GLY A 256 -22.30 100.88 -57.67
CA GLY A 256 -22.94 99.58 -57.82
C GLY A 256 -22.71 98.67 -56.61
N ARG A 257 -21.49 98.66 -56.07
CA ARG A 257 -21.19 97.94 -54.81
C ARG A 257 -21.95 98.52 -53.62
N ALA A 258 -22.01 99.85 -53.51
CA ALA A 258 -22.76 100.52 -52.45
C ALA A 258 -24.27 100.21 -52.51
N ILE A 259 -24.85 100.05 -53.70
CA ILE A 259 -26.25 99.68 -53.88
C ILE A 259 -26.50 98.22 -53.48
N ILE A 260 -25.69 97.26 -53.97
CA ILE A 260 -25.84 95.83 -53.64
C ILE A 260 -25.59 95.58 -52.15
N ALA A 261 -24.71 96.35 -51.51
CA ALA A 261 -24.42 96.26 -50.08
C ALA A 261 -25.49 96.93 -49.18
N LYS A 262 -26.44 97.70 -49.73
CA LYS A 262 -27.53 98.29 -48.95
C LYS A 262 -28.59 97.24 -48.63
N GLY A 263 -28.91 97.07 -47.35
CA GLY A 263 -30.00 96.19 -46.91
C GLY A 263 -31.41 96.66 -47.28
N SER A 264 -31.58 97.86 -47.82
CA SER A 264 -32.85 98.35 -48.40
C SER A 264 -32.63 99.52 -49.36
N ILE A 265 -33.46 99.60 -50.41
CA ILE A 265 -33.46 100.69 -51.41
C ILE A 265 -34.56 101.68 -51.01
N LYS A 266 -34.17 102.76 -50.31
CA LYS A 266 -35.00 103.94 -50.06
C LYS A 266 -34.30 105.16 -50.65
#